data_AF-A0A6V7I5H2-F1
#
_entry.id   AF-A0A6V7I5H2-F1
#
_cell.length_a   1.000
_cell.length_b   1.000
_cell.length_c   1.000
_cell.angle_alpha   90.00
_cell.angle_beta   90.00
_cell.angle_gamma   90.00
#
_symmetry.space_group_name_H-M   'P 1'
#
loop_
_entity.id
_entity.type
_entity.pdbx_description
1 polymer ?
#
loop_
_entity_poly.entity_id
_entity_poly.type
_entity_poly.pdbx_seq_one_letter_code
_entity_poly.pdbx_strand_id
1 'polypeptide(L)' 'YYTATTADDPAKQHLYRLSTLEDNSTAECLSCEFKSVAENKNCLYNDAVVSPGHIHYVLTCGGPGVPDVSIYST' A
#
# COMPACT_ATOMS: atom_id res chain seq x y z
N TYR A 1 6.43 -2.29 8.00
CA TYR A 1 5.53 -1.66 7.01
C TYR A 1 5.91 -0.21 6.87
N TYR A 2 5.91 0.32 5.66
CA TYR A 2 6.16 1.74 5.42
C TYR A 2 5.52 2.16 4.10
N THR A 3 5.18 3.44 3.98
CA THR A 3 4.78 4.05 2.70
C THR A 3 5.99 4.72 2.06
N ALA A 4 6.16 4.55 0.76
CA ALA A 4 7.23 5.21 0.01
C ALA A 4 6.78 5.51 -1.41
N THR A 5 7.47 6.46 -2.04
CA THR A 5 7.32 6.73 -3.46
C THR A 5 8.08 5.72 -4.30
N THR A 6 7.66 5.50 -5.56
CA THR A 6 8.39 4.60 -6.45
C THR A 6 9.64 5.26 -7.03
N ALA A 7 10.60 4.45 -7.48
CA ALA A 7 11.84 4.95 -8.08
C ALA A 7 11.62 5.58 -9.47
N ASP A 8 10.60 5.11 -10.20
CA ASP A 8 10.23 5.59 -11.52
C ASP A 8 9.38 6.87 -11.49
N ASP A 9 8.59 7.08 -10.43
CA ASP A 9 7.64 8.17 -10.36
C ASP A 9 7.41 8.67 -8.92
N PRO A 10 7.90 9.87 -8.55
CA PRO A 10 7.74 10.41 -7.21
C PRO A 10 6.30 10.80 -6.86
N ALA A 11 5.39 10.85 -7.83
CA ALA A 11 3.97 11.12 -7.58
C ALA A 11 3.20 9.86 -7.15
N LYS A 12 3.76 8.66 -7.38
CA LYS A 12 3.15 7.40 -6.94
C LYS A 12 3.63 7.08 -5.53
N GLN A 13 2.70 6.72 -4.64
CA GLN A 13 2.99 6.29 -3.27
C GLN A 13 2.28 4.97 -2.96
N HIS A 14 3.05 4.01 -2.45
CA HIS A 14 2.56 2.67 -2.15
C HIS A 14 2.99 2.20 -0.76
N LEU A 15 2.23 1.25 -0.22
CA LEU A 15 2.53 0.51 0.99
C LEU A 15 3.48 -0.65 0.69
N TYR A 16 4.54 -0.75 1.47
CA TYR A 16 5.54 -1.80 1.41
C TYR A 16 5.66 -2.57 2.73
N ARG A 17 5.98 -3.85 2.60
CA ARG A 17 6.36 -4.76 3.69
C ARG A 17 7.82 -5.16 3.51
N LEU A 18 8.58 -5.18 4.60
CA LEU A 18 9.96 -5.64 4.62
C LEU A 18 10.15 -6.50 5.87
N SER A 19 10.77 -7.66 5.72
CA SER A 19 11.15 -8.52 6.84
C SER A 19 12.42 -7.99 7.48
N THR A 20 12.42 -7.73 8.78
CA THR A 20 13.63 -7.32 9.51
C THR A 20 14.37 -8.50 10.13
N LEU A 21 13.89 -9.73 9.90
CA LEU A 21 14.48 -10.95 10.44
C LEU A 21 15.51 -11.58 9.49
N GLU A 22 15.53 -11.15 8.23
CA GLU A 22 16.40 -11.66 7.17
C GLU A 22 17.37 -10.57 6.72
N ASP A 23 18.67 -10.88 6.64
CA ASP A 23 19.71 -9.91 6.31
C ASP A 23 19.64 -9.36 4.87
N ASN A 24 18.96 -10.09 3.96
CA ASN A 24 18.81 -9.72 2.54
C ASN A 24 17.34 -9.70 2.12
N SER A 25 16.46 -9.19 2.99
CA SER A 25 15.05 -9.06 2.64
C SER A 25 14.84 -8.00 1.56
N THR A 26 13.96 -8.32 0.61
CA THR A 26 13.48 -7.36 -0.38
C THR A 26 12.14 -6.79 0.07
N ALA A 27 11.93 -5.50 -0.20
CA ALA A 27 10.66 -4.87 0.10
C ALA A 27 9.58 -5.38 -0.87
N GLU A 28 8.53 -5.96 -0.31
CA GLU A 28 7.34 -6.38 -1.03
C GLU A 28 6.36 -5.21 -1.13
N CYS A 29 5.90 -4.89 -2.33
CA CYS A 29 4.88 -3.87 -2.54
C CYS A 29 3.48 -4.47 -2.36
N LEU A 30 2.75 -4.04 -1.33
CA LEU A 30 1.41 -4.55 -1.04
C LEU A 30 0.31 -3.85 -1.86
N SER A 31 0.55 -2.60 -2.28
CA SER A 31 -0.47 -1.80 -2.97
C SER A 31 -0.18 -1.48 -4.44
N CYS A 32 0.86 -2.07 -5.05
CA CYS A 32 1.26 -1.73 -6.43
C CYS A 32 0.21 -2.15 -7.47
N GLU A 33 -0.39 -3.33 -7.29
CA GLU A 33 -1.43 -3.87 -8.16
C GLU A 33 -2.85 -3.55 -7.64
N PHE A 34 -2.96 -2.62 -6.68
CA PHE A 34 -4.20 -2.35 -6.01
C PHE A 34 -5.16 -1.54 -6.88
N LYS A 35 -6.43 -1.93 -6.87
CA LYS A 35 -7.50 -1.21 -7.56
C LYS A 35 -8.49 -0.66 -6.55
N SER A 36 -8.88 0.60 -6.77
CA SER A 36 -9.98 1.24 -6.07
C SER A 36 -11.22 0.36 -6.14
N VAL A 37 -11.88 0.13 -5.02
CA VAL A 37 -13.15 -0.61 -4.98
C VAL A 37 -14.25 0.21 -5.65
N ALA A 38 -14.17 1.54 -5.55
CA ALA A 38 -15.17 2.45 -6.10
C ALA A 38 -15.21 2.43 -7.64
N GLU A 39 -14.05 2.40 -8.31
CA GLU A 39 -13.97 2.55 -9.77
C GLU A 39 -13.27 1.40 -10.49
N ASN A 40 -12.77 0.39 -9.76
CA ASN A 40 -11.94 -0.69 -10.31
C ASN A 40 -10.74 -0.17 -11.13
N LYS A 41 -10.22 1.01 -10.77
CA LYS A 41 -9.04 1.64 -11.38
C LYS A 41 -7.84 1.52 -10.46
N ASN A 42 -6.65 1.46 -11.06
CA ASN A 42 -5.40 1.40 -10.32
C ASN A 42 -5.27 2.58 -9.35
N CYS A 43 -5.00 2.28 -8.09
CA CYS A 43 -4.74 3.29 -7.08
C CYS A 43 -3.23 3.53 -6.93
N LEU A 44 -2.78 4.72 -7.32
CA LEU A 44 -1.36 5.05 -7.38
C LEU A 44 -0.89 5.89 -6.19
N TYR A 45 -1.82 6.43 -5.40
CA TYR A 45 -1.49 7.20 -4.20
C TYR A 45 -2.20 6.58 -2.99
N ASN A 46 -1.43 5.91 -2.14
CA ASN A 46 -1.97 5.13 -1.03
C ASN A 46 -1.37 5.59 0.31
N ASP A 47 -2.21 5.62 1.32
CA ASP A 47 -1.81 5.69 2.73
C ASP A 47 -2.33 4.45 3.48
N ALA A 48 -1.70 4.09 4.60
CA ALA A 48 -2.05 2.86 5.31
C ALA A 48 -1.87 2.95 6.82
N VAL A 49 -2.80 2.34 7.54
CA VAL A 49 -2.72 2.14 8.99
C VAL A 49 -2.78 0.65 9.29
N VAL A 50 -1.73 0.12 9.92
CA VAL A 50 -1.62 -1.30 10.27
C VAL A 50 -2.19 -1.53 11.66
N SER A 51 -2.95 -2.62 11.83
CA SER A 51 -3.55 -2.97 13.12
C SER A 51 -2.50 -3.41 14.15
N PRO A 52 -2.81 -3.30 15.46
CA PRO A 52 -1.99 -3.90 16.51
C PRO A 52 -1.80 -5.40 16.25
N GLY A 53 -0.56 -5.87 16.30
CA GLY A 53 -0.22 -7.27 16.00
C GLY A 53 -0.05 -7.59 14.51
N HIS A 54 -0.20 -6.61 13.61
CA HIS A 54 0.12 -6.73 12.18
C HIS A 54 -0.65 -7.83 11.44
N ILE A 55 -1.91 -8.05 11.81
CA ILE A 55 -2.79 -9.06 11.20
C ILE A 55 -3.73 -8.48 10.14
N HIS A 56 -4.01 -7.18 10.22
CA HIS A 56 -4.87 -6.47 9.27
C HIS A 56 -4.28 -5.08 8.99
N TYR A 57 -4.65 -4.48 7.87
CA TYR A 57 -4.36 -3.08 7.59
C TYR A 57 -5.51 -2.39 6.88
N VAL A 58 -5.68 -1.11 7.18
CA VAL A 58 -6.55 -0.18 6.46
C VAL A 58 -5.72 0.44 5.35
N LEU A 59 -6.18 0.34 4.10
CA LEU A 59 -5.59 1.00 2.95
C LEU A 59 -6.53 2.12 2.50
N THR A 60 -6.00 3.34 2.45
CA THR A 60 -6.70 4.51 1.92
C THR A 60 -6.16 4.82 0.54
N CYS A 61 -7.00 4.62 -0.48
CA CYS A 61 -6.71 5.05 -1.84
C CYS A 61 -7.04 6.54 -1.98
N GLY A 62 -6.03 7.38 -2.24
CA GLY A 62 -6.19 8.82 -2.44
C GLY A 62 -6.31 9.26 -3.89
N GLY A 63 -6.04 8.39 -4.86
CA GLY A 63 -6.18 8.73 -6.28
C GLY A 63 -5.35 7.86 -7.24
N PRO A 64 -5.40 8.16 -8.56
CA PRO A 64 -5.97 9.37 -9.18
C PRO A 64 -7.50 9.35 -9.40
N GLY A 65 -8.16 8.20 -9.21
CA GLY A 65 -9.61 8.08 -9.28
C GLY A 65 -10.33 8.59 -8.03
N VAL A 66 -11.61 8.22 -7.88
CA VAL A 66 -12.38 8.51 -6.67
C VAL A 66 -11.72 7.85 -5.46
N PRO A 67 -11.42 8.59 -4.37
CA PRO A 67 -10.85 8.00 -3.16
C PRO A 67 -11.75 6.97 -2.50
N ASP A 68 -11.15 5.91 -1.95
CA ASP A 68 -11.85 4.91 -1.14
C ASP A 68 -10.97 4.35 -0.03
N VAL A 69 -11.61 3.66 0.92
CA VAL A 69 -10.96 3.06 2.07
C VAL A 69 -11.41 1.62 2.21
N SER A 70 -10.44 0.72 2.35
CA SER A 70 -10.69 -0.72 2.41
C SER A 70 -9.79 -1.39 3.45
N ILE A 71 -10.21 -2.56 3.96
CA ILE A 71 -9.50 -3.31 5.00
C ILE A 71 -9.07 -4.66 4.44
N TYR A 72 -7.82 -5.03 4.71
CA TYR A 72 -7.21 -6.26 4.23
C TYR A 72 -6.58 -7.06 5.37
N SER A 73 -6.56 -8.38 5.21
CA SER A 73 -5.70 -9.27 6.00
C SER A 73 -4.26 -9.17 5.49
N THR A 74 -3.32 -9.30 6.42
CA THR A 74 -1.87 -9.32 6.14
C THR A 74 -1.40 -10.67 5.62
#